data_AF-A0A353IQ52-F1
#
_entry.id   AF-A0A353IQ52-F1
#
_cell.length_a   1.000
_cell.length_b   1.000
_cell.length_c   1.000
_cell.angle_alpha   90.00
_cell.angle_beta   90.00
_cell.angle_gamma   90.00
#
_symmetry.space_group_name_H-M   'P 1'
#
loop_
_entity.id
_entity.type
_entity.pdbx_description
1 polymer ?
#
loop_
_entity_poly.entity_id
_entity_poly.type
_entity_poly.pdbx_seq_one_letter_code
_entity_poly.pdbx_strand_id
1 'polypeptide(L)'
;MRRVAFSALRLSALLAAVAGVLATIWLTQVSTPARAGRFLPEVKNPYCSVKTYKLRGVVELASSMTDRRGRPVIVVNAMTLRDKPNYSQFLLAHECCHHTLGHVAKSKQGLGHVGPQAFFYIGPELKRLELEADCCAVRLLRERRERAGINAGAAAMAEFGEKPTGAHYPTGLERVETIRRCARLDP
;
A
#
# COMPACT_ATOMS: atom_id res chain seq x y z
N MET A 1 -82.32 -18.36 27.73
CA MET A 1 -80.99 -18.83 28.20
C MET A 1 -80.35 -19.69 27.11
N ARG A 2 -79.01 -19.57 26.95
CA ARG A 2 -78.09 -20.21 25.97
C ARG A 2 -78.06 -19.54 24.59
N ARG A 3 -76.94 -19.39 23.88
CA ARG A 3 -75.48 -19.21 24.14
C ARG A 3 -74.86 -18.99 22.73
N VAL A 4 -73.79 -18.21 22.70
CA VAL A 4 -72.94 -17.81 21.55
C VAL A 4 -72.31 -19.01 20.82
N ALA A 5 -72.07 -18.91 19.51
CA ALA A 5 -70.92 -19.55 18.85
C ALA A 5 -70.59 -18.99 17.44
N PHE A 6 -69.45 -18.29 17.38
CA PHE A 6 -68.37 -18.31 16.37
C PHE A 6 -68.69 -17.85 14.92
N SER A 7 -68.22 -16.67 14.48
CA SER A 7 -66.81 -16.24 14.26
C SER A 7 -65.95 -17.29 13.57
N ALA A 8 -65.57 -17.05 12.30
CA ALA A 8 -64.21 -17.31 11.81
C ALA A 8 -64.02 -17.09 10.30
N LEU A 9 -65.07 -17.15 9.46
CA LEU A 9 -64.81 -17.40 8.02
C LEU A 9 -64.56 -16.18 7.12
N ARG A 10 -64.81 -14.94 7.57
CA ARG A 10 -64.78 -13.78 6.65
C ARG A 10 -63.57 -12.85 6.80
N LEU A 11 -62.73 -13.04 7.81
CA LEU A 11 -61.54 -12.19 8.01
C LEU A 11 -60.26 -12.70 7.33
N SER A 12 -60.26 -13.92 6.77
CA SER A 12 -59.04 -14.54 6.24
C SER A 12 -58.72 -14.13 4.79
N ALA A 13 -59.68 -13.60 4.03
CA ALA A 13 -59.48 -13.32 2.61
C ALA A 13 -58.88 -11.94 2.30
N LEU A 14 -59.06 -10.94 3.18
CA LEU A 14 -58.57 -9.57 2.93
C LEU A 14 -57.12 -9.33 3.37
N LEU A 15 -56.56 -10.18 4.24
CA LEU A 15 -55.15 -10.09 4.65
C LEU A 15 -54.16 -10.70 3.64
N ALA A 16 -54.63 -11.56 2.73
CA ALA A 16 -53.78 -12.20 1.72
C ALA A 16 -53.45 -11.27 0.53
N ALA A 17 -54.29 -10.28 0.22
CA ALA A 17 -54.09 -9.41 -0.94
C ALA A 17 -53.11 -8.24 -0.66
N VAL A 18 -52.97 -7.80 0.60
CA VAL A 18 -52.03 -6.71 0.96
C VAL A 18 -50.60 -7.24 1.16
N ALA A 19 -50.45 -8.51 1.55
CA ALA A 19 -49.14 -9.15 1.70
C ALA A 19 -48.45 -9.42 0.34
N GLY A 20 -49.20 -9.61 -0.75
CA GLY A 20 -48.65 -9.89 -2.08
C GLY A 20 -47.99 -8.70 -2.76
N VAL A 21 -48.42 -7.47 -2.48
CA VAL A 21 -47.85 -6.25 -3.10
C VAL A 21 -46.65 -5.71 -2.32
N LEU A 22 -46.57 -5.97 -1.02
CA LEU A 22 -45.41 -5.58 -0.20
C LEU A 22 -44.24 -6.58 -0.30
N ALA A 23 -44.51 -7.83 -0.69
CA ALA A 23 -43.46 -8.85 -0.88
C ALA A 23 -42.63 -8.67 -2.16
N THR A 24 -43.16 -7.98 -3.18
CA THR A 24 -42.41 -7.74 -4.44
C THR A 24 -41.50 -6.52 -4.37
N ILE A 25 -41.75 -5.58 -3.46
CA ILE A 25 -40.88 -4.40 -3.25
C ILE A 25 -39.61 -4.79 -2.46
N TRP A 26 -39.65 -5.85 -1.66
CA TRP A 26 -38.49 -6.33 -0.89
C TRP A 26 -37.58 -7.31 -1.64
N LEU A 27 -38.01 -7.85 -2.78
CA LEU A 27 -37.20 -8.80 -3.58
C LEU A 27 -36.46 -8.17 -4.76
N THR A 28 -36.65 -6.86 -4.99
CA THR A 28 -35.84 -6.09 -5.94
C THR A 28 -35.01 -5.03 -5.23
N GLN A 29 -34.42 -5.35 -4.07
CA GLN A 29 -33.14 -4.73 -3.72
C GLN A 29 -32.12 -5.21 -4.76
N VAL A 30 -32.18 -4.60 -5.94
CA VAL A 30 -31.10 -4.56 -6.90
C VAL A 30 -29.91 -4.17 -6.07
N SER A 31 -29.06 -5.15 -5.78
CA SER A 31 -27.84 -4.93 -5.04
C SER A 31 -27.07 -3.94 -5.88
N THR A 32 -27.16 -2.65 -5.54
CA THR A 32 -26.36 -1.63 -6.18
C THR A 32 -24.94 -2.12 -6.02
N PRO A 33 -24.23 -2.46 -7.10
CA PRO A 33 -22.85 -2.87 -6.97
C PRO A 33 -22.17 -1.73 -6.21
N ALA A 34 -21.51 -2.05 -5.10
CA ALA A 34 -20.79 -1.06 -4.31
C ALA A 34 -19.97 -0.24 -5.30
N ARG A 35 -20.31 1.05 -5.44
CA ARG A 35 -19.67 1.94 -6.40
C ARG A 35 -18.18 1.88 -6.11
N ALA A 36 -17.40 1.29 -7.00
CA ALA A 36 -15.95 1.31 -6.94
C ALA A 36 -15.51 2.77 -7.13
N GLY A 37 -15.42 3.50 -6.03
CA GLY A 37 -15.20 4.94 -6.00
C GLY A 37 -14.62 5.44 -4.68
N ARG A 38 -13.92 4.57 -3.93
CA ARG A 38 -13.13 5.05 -2.78
C ARG A 38 -11.92 5.80 -3.31
N PHE A 39 -11.96 7.13 -3.21
CA PHE A 39 -10.75 7.94 -3.15
C PHE A 39 -9.84 7.33 -2.08
N LEU A 40 -8.70 6.79 -2.49
CA LEU A 40 -7.70 6.33 -1.52
C LEU A 40 -7.14 7.57 -0.81
N PRO A 41 -7.01 7.55 0.52
CA PRO A 41 -6.50 8.69 1.25
C PRO A 41 -5.07 8.98 0.82
N GLU A 42 -4.83 10.20 0.32
CA GLU A 42 -3.52 10.65 -0.14
C GLU A 42 -2.67 11.19 1.03
N VAL A 43 -1.36 11.14 0.85
CA VAL A 43 -0.37 11.83 1.68
C VAL A 43 0.62 12.52 0.77
N LYS A 44 1.05 13.73 1.13
CA LYS A 44 2.08 14.43 0.38
C LYS A 44 3.43 13.75 0.62
N ASN A 45 4.08 13.31 -0.44
CA ASN A 45 5.50 12.93 -0.40
C ASN A 45 6.33 14.18 -0.74
N PRO A 46 7.15 14.71 0.19
CA PRO A 46 7.91 15.93 -0.06
C PRO A 46 9.15 15.70 -0.96
N TYR A 47 9.47 14.45 -1.30
CA TYR A 47 10.69 14.09 -2.02
C TYR A 47 10.48 13.92 -3.54
N CYS A 48 9.24 13.72 -4.00
CA CYS A 48 8.87 13.80 -5.43
C CYS A 48 7.36 13.95 -5.65
N SER A 49 6.98 14.10 -6.92
CA SER A 49 5.60 14.30 -7.37
C SER A 49 4.80 13.00 -7.57
N VAL A 50 5.36 11.83 -7.28
CA VAL A 50 4.65 10.55 -7.42
C VAL A 50 3.47 10.50 -6.45
N LYS A 51 2.29 10.14 -6.98
CA LYS A 51 1.07 10.07 -6.18
C LYS A 51 1.22 9.02 -5.08
N THR A 52 1.04 9.46 -3.83
CA THR A 52 1.30 8.65 -2.64
C THR A 52 0.03 8.48 -1.82
N TYR A 53 -0.32 7.23 -1.50
CA TYR A 53 -1.49 6.87 -0.70
C TYR A 53 -1.09 6.31 0.66
N LYS A 54 -1.91 6.57 1.69
CA LYS A 54 -1.72 6.04 3.05
C LYS A 54 -2.75 4.97 3.40
N LEU A 55 -2.38 3.70 3.48
CA LEU A 55 -3.31 2.60 3.75
C LEU A 55 -2.99 1.93 5.10
N ARG A 56 -4.00 1.39 5.80
CA ARG A 56 -3.80 0.74 7.11
C ARG A 56 -3.23 -0.69 7.03
N GLY A 57 -3.27 -1.32 5.87
CA GLY A 57 -2.94 -2.75 5.68
C GLY A 57 -1.73 -3.02 4.77
N VAL A 58 -0.75 -2.11 4.72
CA VAL A 58 0.48 -2.34 3.94
C VAL A 58 1.44 -3.14 4.82
N VAL A 59 1.66 -4.41 4.48
CA VAL A 59 2.50 -5.34 5.25
C VAL A 59 3.96 -4.90 5.22
N GLU A 60 4.47 -4.54 4.04
CA GLU A 60 5.87 -4.11 3.81
C GLU A 60 6.17 -2.67 4.29
N LEU A 61 5.27 -2.07 5.08
CA LEU A 61 5.31 -0.66 5.54
C LEU A 61 5.22 0.39 4.43
N ALA A 62 5.81 0.18 3.26
CA ALA A 62 5.68 1.00 2.07
C ALA A 62 5.95 0.17 0.79
N SER A 63 5.52 0.67 -0.37
CA SER A 63 5.82 0.04 -1.66
C SER A 63 5.65 1.00 -2.83
N SER A 64 6.61 0.95 -3.74
CA SER A 64 6.61 1.63 -5.03
C SER A 64 6.15 0.70 -6.14
N MET A 65 5.09 1.11 -6.83
CA MET A 65 4.45 0.30 -7.86
C MET A 65 3.82 1.18 -8.93
N THR A 66 3.11 0.58 -9.87
CA THR A 66 2.23 1.32 -10.76
C THR A 66 0.79 0.88 -10.57
N ASP A 67 -0.17 1.76 -10.85
CA ASP A 67 -1.56 1.35 -10.97
C ASP A 67 -1.83 0.50 -12.22
N ARG A 68 -3.11 0.10 -12.40
CA ARG A 68 -3.56 -0.69 -13.55
C ARG A 68 -3.37 -0.01 -14.91
N ARG A 69 -3.15 1.30 -14.95
CA ARG A 69 -2.89 2.09 -16.17
C ARG A 69 -1.39 2.36 -16.35
N GLY A 70 -0.54 1.75 -15.53
CA GLY A 70 0.92 1.95 -15.57
C GLY A 70 1.39 3.26 -14.95
N ARG A 71 0.52 4.04 -14.29
CA ARG A 71 0.92 5.30 -13.66
C ARG A 71 1.70 5.03 -12.37
N PRO A 72 2.78 5.77 -12.07
CA PRO A 72 3.58 5.56 -10.87
C PRO A 72 2.76 5.88 -9.62
N VAL A 73 2.85 5.00 -8.62
CA VAL A 73 2.16 5.10 -7.34
C VAL A 73 3.10 4.67 -6.22
N ILE A 74 3.00 5.36 -5.08
CA ILE A 74 3.59 4.91 -3.82
C ILE A 74 2.44 4.62 -2.84
N VAL A 75 2.56 3.54 -2.08
CA VAL A 75 1.63 3.21 -1.01
C VAL A 75 2.42 3.09 0.28
N VAL A 76 1.96 3.74 1.36
CA VAL A 76 2.63 3.73 2.66
C VAL A 76 1.65 3.35 3.76
N ASN A 77 2.13 2.65 4.78
CA ASN A 77 1.36 2.27 5.94
C ASN A 77 1.01 3.51 6.78
N ALA A 78 -0.28 3.74 6.98
CA ALA A 78 -0.78 4.90 7.73
C ALA A 78 -0.36 4.90 9.20
N MET A 79 -0.15 3.73 9.82
CA MET A 79 0.35 3.63 11.19
C MET A 79 1.83 3.99 11.25
N THR A 80 2.65 3.53 10.30
CA THR A 80 4.07 3.91 10.23
C THR A 80 4.25 5.42 10.12
N LEU A 81 3.45 6.07 9.25
CA LEU A 81 3.44 7.53 9.09
C LEU A 81 3.16 8.28 10.40
N ARG A 82 2.29 7.72 11.26
CA ARG A 82 1.88 8.31 12.52
C ARG A 82 2.87 8.01 13.65
N ASP A 83 3.27 6.76 13.78
CA ASP A 83 3.96 6.23 14.97
C ASP A 83 5.49 6.35 14.84
N LYS A 84 6.02 6.39 13.61
CA LYS A 84 7.45 6.50 13.32
C LYS A 84 7.73 7.66 12.35
N PRO A 85 7.50 8.93 12.73
CA PRO A 85 7.57 10.06 11.81
C PRO A 85 8.97 10.28 11.21
N ASN A 86 10.04 10.09 11.99
CA ASN A 86 11.41 10.20 11.45
C ASN A 86 11.72 9.06 10.47
N TYR A 87 11.35 7.82 10.80
CA TYR A 87 11.54 6.71 9.85
C TYR A 87 10.69 6.89 8.59
N SER A 88 9.52 7.52 8.71
CA SER A 88 8.64 7.82 7.59
C SER A 88 9.27 8.80 6.59
N GLN A 89 10.12 9.72 7.04
CA GLN A 89 10.92 10.56 6.14
C GLN A 89 11.80 9.69 5.25
N PHE A 90 12.53 8.74 5.85
CA PHE A 90 13.36 7.79 5.12
C PHE A 90 12.56 6.93 4.15
N LEU A 91 11.46 6.32 4.62
CA LEU A 91 10.59 5.50 3.77
C LEU A 91 10.05 6.27 2.57
N LEU A 92 9.51 7.47 2.77
CA LEU A 92 8.96 8.27 1.67
C LEU A 92 10.04 8.67 0.65
N ALA A 93 11.25 9.00 1.11
CA ALA A 93 12.38 9.30 0.23
C ALA A 93 12.86 8.05 -0.52
N HIS A 94 12.91 6.90 0.15
CA HIS A 94 13.31 5.61 -0.42
C HIS A 94 12.35 5.14 -1.52
N GLU A 95 11.04 5.15 -1.25
CA GLU A 95 10.04 4.82 -2.27
C GLU A 95 10.08 5.79 -3.45
N CYS A 96 10.32 7.08 -3.17
CA CYS A 96 10.51 8.05 -4.23
C CYS A 96 11.69 7.68 -5.15
N CYS A 97 12.80 7.22 -4.57
CA CYS A 97 13.99 6.81 -5.31
C CYS A 97 13.76 5.59 -6.19
N HIS A 98 12.93 4.62 -5.78
CA HIS A 98 12.56 3.51 -6.67
C HIS A 98 11.90 3.97 -7.98
N HIS A 99 11.13 5.06 -7.94
CA HIS A 99 10.56 5.65 -9.15
C HIS A 99 11.56 6.47 -9.94
N THR A 100 12.30 7.39 -9.30
CA THR A 100 13.21 8.31 -9.99
C THR A 100 14.43 7.63 -10.60
N LEU A 101 14.89 6.51 -10.01
CA LEU A 101 15.95 5.66 -10.55
C LEU A 101 15.43 4.65 -11.60
N GLY A 102 14.12 4.60 -11.83
CA GLY A 102 13.48 3.71 -12.80
C GLY A 102 13.39 2.25 -12.35
N HIS A 103 13.57 1.94 -11.07
CA HIS A 103 13.52 0.57 -10.54
C HIS A 103 12.17 -0.10 -10.80
N VAL A 104 11.08 0.66 -10.63
CA VAL A 104 9.69 0.18 -10.87
C VAL A 104 9.40 -0.06 -12.36
N ALA A 105 10.02 0.73 -13.25
CA ALA A 105 9.84 0.54 -14.69
C ALA A 105 10.63 -0.67 -15.19
N LYS A 106 11.86 -0.85 -14.69
CA LYS A 106 12.75 -1.98 -15.03
C LYS A 106 12.16 -3.32 -14.62
N SER A 107 11.50 -3.42 -13.47
CA SER A 107 10.87 -4.67 -13.02
C SER A 107 9.71 -5.14 -13.92
N LYS A 108 9.18 -4.26 -14.78
CA LYS A 108 8.16 -4.58 -15.78
C LYS A 108 8.71 -4.87 -17.17
N GLN A 109 9.98 -4.58 -17.44
CA GLN A 109 10.58 -4.83 -18.74
C GLN A 109 10.84 -6.35 -18.87
N GLY A 110 10.11 -6.99 -19.77
CA GLY A 110 10.41 -8.37 -20.16
C GLY A 110 11.75 -8.45 -20.88
N LEU A 111 12.50 -9.53 -20.67
CA LEU A 111 13.70 -9.82 -21.45
C LEU A 111 13.28 -10.46 -22.79
N GLY A 112 13.02 -9.64 -23.80
CA GLY A 112 12.60 -10.18 -25.11
C GLY A 112 11.25 -10.93 -25.03
N HIS A 113 11.24 -12.22 -25.39
CA HIS A 113 10.00 -13.02 -25.53
C HIS A 113 9.51 -13.73 -24.24
N VAL A 114 10.21 -13.60 -23.11
CA VAL A 114 9.91 -14.37 -21.88
C VAL A 114 8.94 -13.69 -20.89
N GLY A 115 8.35 -12.53 -21.23
CA GLY A 115 7.38 -11.85 -20.36
C GLY A 115 8.01 -11.23 -19.09
N PRO A 116 7.20 -10.78 -18.11
CA PRO A 116 7.71 -10.17 -16.88
C PRO A 116 8.59 -11.16 -16.09
N GLN A 117 9.74 -10.69 -15.60
CA GLN A 117 10.81 -11.54 -15.09
C GLN A 117 10.38 -12.38 -13.88
N ALA A 118 10.66 -13.68 -13.91
CA ALA A 118 10.48 -14.55 -12.75
C ALA A 118 11.41 -14.10 -11.60
N PHE A 119 10.90 -14.15 -10.37
CA PHE A 119 11.53 -13.64 -9.14
C PHE A 119 12.98 -14.16 -8.90
N PHE A 120 13.35 -15.28 -9.51
CA PHE A 120 14.69 -15.87 -9.40
C PHE A 120 15.78 -15.10 -10.17
N TYR A 121 15.47 -14.49 -11.32
CA TYR A 121 16.45 -13.75 -12.11
C TYR A 121 16.76 -12.35 -11.56
N ILE A 122 15.91 -11.87 -10.66
CA ILE A 122 16.03 -10.53 -10.07
C ILE A 122 16.74 -10.53 -8.72
N GLY A 123 17.11 -11.67 -8.12
CA GLY A 123 17.68 -11.68 -6.76
C GLY A 123 18.88 -10.74 -6.55
N PRO A 124 19.98 -10.89 -7.30
CA PRO A 124 21.11 -9.96 -7.24
C PRO A 124 20.74 -8.51 -7.61
N GLU A 125 19.79 -8.37 -8.53
CA GLU A 125 19.30 -7.07 -8.99
C GLU A 125 18.49 -6.36 -7.90
N LEU A 126 17.60 -7.06 -7.18
CA LEU A 126 16.82 -6.54 -6.05
C LEU A 126 17.76 -5.98 -4.98
N LYS A 127 18.83 -6.71 -4.64
CA LYS A 127 19.86 -6.21 -3.73
C LYS A 127 20.43 -4.87 -4.21
N ARG A 128 20.83 -4.78 -5.48
CA ARG A 128 21.38 -3.54 -6.06
C ARG A 128 20.36 -2.39 -6.01
N LEU A 129 19.13 -2.65 -6.42
CA LEU A 129 18.05 -1.65 -6.48
C LEU A 129 17.74 -1.07 -5.09
N GLU A 130 17.70 -1.90 -4.05
CA GLU A 130 17.46 -1.45 -2.68
C GLU A 130 18.60 -0.58 -2.15
N LEU A 131 19.85 -0.99 -2.37
CA LEU A 131 21.03 -0.22 -1.92
C LEU A 131 21.19 1.12 -2.66
N GLU A 132 20.84 1.16 -3.95
CA GLU A 132 20.79 2.40 -4.72
C GLU A 132 19.68 3.33 -4.23
N ALA A 133 18.49 2.79 -3.94
CA ALA A 133 17.39 3.55 -3.37
C ALA A 133 17.74 4.10 -1.97
N ASP A 134 18.46 3.35 -1.13
CA ASP A 134 18.97 3.82 0.15
C ASP A 134 19.90 5.03 0.00
N CYS A 135 20.89 4.95 -0.89
CA CYS A 135 21.82 6.07 -1.11
C CYS A 135 21.12 7.30 -1.71
N CYS A 136 20.20 7.10 -2.65
CA CYS A 136 19.39 8.18 -3.19
C CYS A 136 18.51 8.83 -2.10
N ALA A 137 17.89 8.04 -1.21
CA ALA A 137 17.08 8.55 -0.12
C ALA A 137 17.92 9.41 0.84
N VAL A 138 19.12 8.93 1.17
CA VAL A 138 20.07 9.69 2.01
C VAL A 138 20.43 11.02 1.36
N ARG A 139 20.68 11.07 0.04
CA ARG A 139 20.93 12.33 -0.67
C ARG A 139 19.75 13.30 -0.53
N LEU A 140 18.52 12.85 -0.81
CA LEU A 140 17.31 13.68 -0.70
C LEU A 140 17.08 14.22 0.72
N LEU A 141 17.33 13.38 1.74
CA LEU A 141 17.22 13.80 3.15
C LEU A 141 18.31 14.82 3.53
N ARG A 142 19.54 14.66 3.01
CA ARG A 142 20.66 15.61 3.25
C ARG A 142 20.37 16.98 2.65
N GLU A 143 19.88 17.04 1.41
CA GLU A 143 19.50 18.28 0.72
C GLU A 143 18.46 19.08 1.54
N ARG A 144 17.60 18.37 2.27
CA ARG A 144 16.56 18.96 3.13
C ARG A 144 16.98 19.12 4.59
N ARG A 145 18.23 18.77 4.94
CA ARG A 145 18.79 18.80 6.30
C ARG A 145 18.04 17.90 7.31
N GLU A 146 17.40 16.85 6.83
CA GLU A 146 16.55 15.92 7.62
C GLU A 146 17.40 14.76 8.20
N ARG A 147 18.42 15.10 9.02
CA ARG A 147 19.34 14.12 9.62
C ARG A 147 18.64 13.06 10.47
N ALA A 148 17.54 13.42 11.12
CA ALA A 148 16.75 12.49 11.93
C ALA A 148 16.17 11.34 11.07
N GLY A 149 15.76 11.62 9.83
CA GLY A 149 15.29 10.61 8.90
C GLY A 149 16.39 9.61 8.51
N ILE A 150 17.59 10.11 8.22
CA ILE A 150 18.75 9.26 7.89
C ILE A 150 19.07 8.30 9.05
N ASN A 151 19.14 8.84 10.27
CA ASN A 151 19.44 8.05 11.47
C ASN A 151 18.34 7.03 11.76
N ALA A 152 17.07 7.40 11.59
CA ALA A 152 15.95 6.49 11.79
C ALA A 152 15.91 5.37 10.73
N GLY A 153 16.25 5.67 9.47
CA GLY A 153 16.41 4.68 8.42
C GLY A 153 17.47 3.64 8.77
N ALA A 154 18.67 4.09 9.16
CA ALA A 154 19.74 3.19 9.60
C ALA A 154 19.32 2.36 10.84
N ALA A 155 18.68 2.98 11.83
CA ALA A 155 18.22 2.27 13.02
C ALA A 155 17.20 1.17 12.69
N ALA A 156 16.23 1.45 11.80
CA ALA A 156 15.25 0.46 11.37
C ALA A 156 15.89 -0.72 10.63
N MET A 157 16.89 -0.47 9.77
CA MET A 157 17.61 -1.55 9.08
C MET A 157 18.46 -2.38 10.05
N ALA A 158 19.01 -1.77 11.10
CA ALA A 158 19.78 -2.46 12.11
C ALA A 158 18.96 -3.51 12.88
N GLU A 159 17.63 -3.34 13.00
CA GLU A 159 16.73 -4.31 13.64
C GLU A 159 16.73 -5.68 12.93
N PHE A 160 17.03 -5.71 11.62
CA PHE A 160 17.15 -6.96 10.85
C PHE A 160 18.50 -7.66 11.04
N GLY A 161 19.55 -6.93 11.43
CA GLY A 161 20.90 -7.48 11.60
C GLY A 161 21.41 -8.18 10.32
N GLU A 162 21.94 -9.38 10.47
CA GLU A 162 22.43 -10.21 9.35
C GLU A 162 21.30 -10.81 8.49
N LYS A 163 20.04 -10.65 8.88
CA LYS A 163 18.90 -11.20 8.13
C LYS A 163 18.55 -10.29 6.95
N PRO A 164 18.10 -10.86 5.82
CA PRO A 164 17.59 -10.08 4.70
C PRO A 164 16.30 -9.34 5.08
N THR A 165 16.09 -8.14 4.53
CA THR A 165 14.89 -7.32 4.80
C THR A 165 13.66 -7.75 3.98
N GLY A 166 13.75 -8.89 3.29
CA GLY A 166 12.77 -9.42 2.34
C GLY A 166 13.39 -10.57 1.53
N ALA A 167 12.60 -11.34 0.80
CA ALA A 167 13.14 -12.44 -0.01
C ALA A 167 14.10 -11.91 -1.10
N HIS A 168 15.39 -12.26 -1.00
CA HIS A 168 16.49 -11.78 -1.86
C HIS A 168 16.84 -10.28 -1.73
N TYR A 169 16.34 -9.61 -0.69
CA TYR A 169 16.73 -8.24 -0.35
C TYR A 169 18.10 -8.25 0.37
N PRO A 170 18.83 -7.10 0.40
CA PRO A 170 20.04 -7.01 1.20
C PRO A 170 19.77 -7.27 2.69
N THR A 171 20.81 -7.63 3.43
CA THR A 171 20.71 -7.73 4.89
C THR A 171 20.53 -6.36 5.54
N GLY A 172 20.00 -6.35 6.76
CA GLY A 172 19.93 -5.13 7.57
C GLY A 172 21.28 -4.44 7.69
N LEU A 173 22.35 -5.19 7.98
CA LEU A 173 23.70 -4.64 8.11
C LEU A 173 24.23 -4.04 6.80
N GLU A 174 23.98 -4.68 5.66
CA GLU A 174 24.38 -4.14 4.34
C GLU A 174 23.71 -2.81 4.03
N ARG A 175 22.42 -2.68 4.38
CA ARG A 175 21.67 -1.42 4.24
C ARG A 175 22.18 -0.37 5.21
N VAL A 176 22.46 -0.73 6.47
CA VAL A 176 23.05 0.19 7.47
C VAL A 176 24.38 0.74 6.99
N GLU A 177 25.28 -0.12 6.52
CA GLU A 177 26.59 0.29 6.02
C GLU A 177 26.43 1.25 4.84
N THR A 178 25.55 0.91 3.90
CA THR A 178 25.27 1.72 2.72
C THR A 178 24.70 3.09 3.07
N ILE A 179 23.69 3.15 3.95
CA ILE A 179 23.10 4.41 4.44
C ILE A 179 24.18 5.28 5.10
N ARG A 180 25.00 4.70 5.98
CA ARG A 180 26.07 5.43 6.69
C ARG A 180 27.17 5.90 5.75
N ARG A 181 27.57 5.08 4.77
CA ARG A 181 28.55 5.45 3.75
C ARG A 181 28.04 6.62 2.92
N CYS A 182 26.82 6.53 2.39
CA CYS A 182 26.22 7.59 1.59
C CYS A 182 25.89 8.86 2.39
N ALA A 183 25.72 8.76 3.71
CA ALA A 183 25.53 9.93 4.58
C ALA A 183 26.81 10.78 4.75
N ARG A 184 27.99 10.17 4.56
CA ARG A 184 29.31 10.82 4.65
C ARG A 184 29.82 11.38 3.33
N LEU A 185 29.20 11.03 2.20
CA LEU A 185 29.58 11.59 0.90
C LEU A 185 29.17 13.06 0.88
N ASP A 186 30.10 13.98 0.64
CA ASP A 186 29.76 15.39 0.42
C ASP A 186 28.94 15.56 -0.87
N PRO A 187 28.04 16.57 -0.95
CA PRO A 187 27.25 16.82 -2.15
C PRO A 187 28.13 17.18 -3.35
#